data_AF-A0A520IZA2-F1
#
_entry.id   AF-A0A520IZA2-F1
#
_cell.length_a   1.000
_cell.length_b   1.000
_cell.length_c   1.000
_cell.angle_alpha   90.00
_cell.angle_beta   90.00
_cell.angle_gamma   90.00
#
_symmetry.space_group_name_H-M   'P 1'
#
loop_
_entity.id
_entity.type
_entity.pdbx_description
1 polymer ?
#
loop_
_entity_poly.entity_id
_entity_poly.type
_entity_poly.pdbx_seq_one_letter_code
_entity_poly.pdbx_strand_id
1 'polypeptide(L)'
;MIGTGVAVTVGAMLLMLILGGLALLYAGLRARADASKTVEANVQLQTILDGSPAIVTVIRSGGRIEMTRRMADWLGLDAPPGSIAELAAGGTGLSADDAARLIADITAAQRSGRAFVRSVRLQGSTRAITFRGGRAPGEMGAMGAVLLWAFDATDSEAEIARLGAETARLGQAYESLTGLIEAAPMPMWYRATDLRLAMVNTAYVDAVEGRDAADVVARGLELVEGSGRGGPLAGAAV
;
A
#
# COMPACT_ATOMS: atom_id res chain seq x y z
N MET A 1 -40.62 -41.94 68.59
CA MET A 1 -40.16 -40.54 68.77
C MET A 1 -38.75 -40.47 68.24
N ILE A 2 -38.52 -39.73 67.16
CA ILE A 2 -37.16 -39.55 66.62
C ILE A 2 -36.36 -38.79 67.68
N GLY A 3 -35.24 -39.34 68.13
CA GLY A 3 -34.38 -38.67 69.10
C GLY A 3 -33.92 -37.32 68.55
N THR A 4 -34.00 -36.27 69.36
CA THR A 4 -33.65 -34.88 68.98
C THR A 4 -32.29 -34.77 68.28
N GLY A 5 -31.31 -35.60 68.66
CA GLY A 5 -30.00 -35.66 68.00
C GLY A 5 -30.05 -36.09 66.52
N VAL A 6 -30.92 -37.03 66.14
CA VAL A 6 -31.08 -37.47 64.75
C VAL A 6 -31.74 -36.40 63.89
N ALA A 7 -32.69 -35.65 64.45
CA ALA A 7 -33.31 -34.53 63.74
C ALA A 7 -32.30 -33.41 63.46
N VAL A 8 -31.38 -33.14 64.40
CA VAL A 8 -30.33 -32.12 64.24
C VAL A 8 -29.31 -32.52 63.19
N THR A 9 -28.86 -33.77 63.15
CA THR A 9 -27.87 -34.22 62.14
C THR A 9 -28.46 -34.24 60.74
N VAL A 10 -29.71 -34.70 60.58
CA VAL A 10 -30.42 -34.66 59.29
C VAL A 10 -30.64 -33.21 58.84
N GLY A 11 -31.02 -32.32 59.76
CA GLY A 11 -31.17 -30.88 59.47
C GLY A 11 -29.86 -30.22 59.04
N ALA A 12 -28.76 -30.52 59.74
CA ALA A 12 -27.43 -30.01 59.40
C ALA A 12 -26.94 -30.53 58.03
N MET A 13 -27.20 -31.80 57.71
CA MET A 13 -26.87 -32.39 56.42
C MET A 13 -27.68 -31.74 55.29
N LEU A 14 -28.98 -31.54 55.48
CA LEU A 14 -29.85 -30.83 54.54
C LEU A 14 -29.38 -29.38 54.31
N LEU A 15 -29.02 -28.67 55.37
CA LEU A 15 -28.50 -27.31 55.26
C LEU A 15 -27.20 -27.27 54.46
N MET A 16 -26.28 -28.20 54.69
CA MET A 16 -25.04 -28.31 53.91
C MET A 16 -25.31 -28.58 52.43
N LEU A 17 -26.26 -29.46 52.11
CA LEU A 17 -26.64 -29.74 50.72
C LEU A 17 -27.27 -28.52 50.04
N ILE A 18 -28.12 -27.77 50.75
CA ILE A 18 -28.74 -26.53 50.23
C ILE A 18 -27.67 -25.46 49.99
N LEU A 19 -26.76 -25.26 50.95
CA LEU A 19 -25.66 -24.29 50.81
C LEU A 19 -24.70 -24.68 49.68
N GLY A 20 -24.37 -25.96 49.55
CA GLY A 20 -23.57 -26.47 48.43
C GLY A 20 -24.26 -26.28 47.08
N GLY A 21 -25.56 -26.58 47.00
CA GLY A 21 -26.36 -26.34 45.81
C GLY A 21 -26.45 -24.85 45.43
N LEU A 22 -26.62 -23.97 46.43
CA LEU A 22 -26.65 -22.53 46.22
C LEU A 22 -25.29 -21.99 45.74
N ALA A 23 -24.19 -22.49 46.31
CA ALA A 23 -22.84 -22.12 45.89
C ALA A 23 -22.54 -22.56 44.44
N LEU A 24 -22.92 -23.79 44.07
CA LEU A 24 -22.78 -24.29 42.70
C LEU A 24 -23.66 -23.51 41.71
N LEU A 25 -24.90 -23.18 42.09
CA LEU A 25 -25.78 -22.35 41.27
C LEU A 25 -25.21 -20.94 41.08
N TYR A 26 -24.72 -20.32 42.14
CA TYR A 26 -24.08 -19.00 42.07
C TYR A 26 -22.84 -19.02 41.18
N ALA A 27 -21.95 -20.02 41.35
CA ALA A 27 -20.78 -20.19 40.51
C ALA A 27 -21.15 -20.40 39.03
N GLY A 28 -22.19 -21.20 38.76
CA GLY A 28 -22.70 -21.44 37.41
C GLY A 28 -23.29 -20.19 36.76
N LEU A 29 -24.10 -19.42 37.50
CA LEU A 29 -24.67 -18.15 37.02
C LEU A 29 -23.59 -17.10 36.75
N ARG A 30 -22.58 -17.00 37.62
CA ARG A 30 -21.45 -16.10 37.44
C ARG A 30 -20.60 -16.47 36.23
N ALA A 31 -20.26 -17.76 36.09
CA ALA A 31 -19.53 -18.26 34.93
C ALA A 31 -20.31 -18.02 33.63
N ARG A 32 -21.65 -18.19 33.63
CA ARG A 32 -22.50 -17.89 32.48
C ARG A 32 -22.51 -16.41 32.12
N ALA A 33 -22.57 -15.52 33.12
CA ALA A 33 -22.54 -14.08 32.91
C ALA A 33 -21.18 -13.59 32.36
N ASP A 34 -20.08 -14.17 32.82
CA ASP A 34 -18.75 -13.85 32.32
C ASP A 34 -18.53 -14.41 30.89
N ALA A 35 -19.05 -15.62 30.62
CA ALA A 35 -19.06 -16.19 29.28
C ALA A 35 -19.89 -15.33 28.31
N SER A 36 -21.08 -14.86 28.70
CA SER A 36 -21.91 -14.02 27.83
C SER A 36 -21.24 -12.70 27.48
N LYS A 37 -20.56 -12.05 28.43
CA LYS A 37 -19.78 -10.83 28.16
C LYS A 37 -18.65 -11.07 27.15
N THR A 38 -17.98 -12.21 27.27
CA THR A 38 -16.88 -12.59 26.37
C THR A 38 -17.40 -12.90 24.96
N VAL A 39 -18.56 -13.55 24.86
CA VAL A 39 -19.23 -13.81 23.57
C VAL A 39 -19.67 -12.49 22.93
N GLU A 40 -20.30 -11.59 23.68
CA GLU A 40 -20.76 -10.29 23.19
C GLU A 40 -19.60 -9.42 22.66
N ALA A 41 -18.51 -9.33 23.42
CA ALA A 41 -17.30 -8.62 23.00
C ALA A 41 -16.71 -9.21 21.70
N ASN A 42 -16.69 -10.54 21.57
CA ASN A 42 -16.25 -11.20 20.33
C ASN A 42 -17.16 -10.89 19.15
N VAL A 43 -18.48 -10.93 19.32
CA VAL A 43 -19.45 -10.59 18.26
C VAL A 43 -19.27 -9.15 17.80
N GLN A 44 -19.04 -8.22 18.73
CA GLN A 44 -18.79 -6.81 18.39
C GLN A 44 -17.49 -6.65 17.59
N LEU A 45 -16.40 -7.30 18.01
CA LEU A 45 -15.13 -7.29 17.28
C LEU A 45 -15.29 -7.87 15.86
N GLN A 46 -16.01 -8.98 15.72
CA GLN A 46 -16.29 -9.58 14.41
C GLN A 46 -17.08 -8.62 13.51
N THR A 47 -18.09 -7.94 14.05
CA THR A 47 -18.89 -6.96 13.29
C THR A 47 -18.03 -5.80 12.78
N ILE A 48 -17.09 -5.31 13.61
CA ILE A 48 -16.14 -4.26 13.22
C ILE A 48 -15.19 -4.78 12.13
N LEU A 49 -14.69 -6.01 12.27
CA LEU A 49 -13.79 -6.63 11.29
C LEU A 49 -14.48 -6.90 9.95
N ASP A 50 -15.76 -7.30 9.96
CA ASP A 50 -16.54 -7.56 8.76
C ASP A 50 -16.80 -6.28 7.95
N GLY A 51 -16.99 -5.15 8.65
CA GLY A 51 -17.13 -3.83 8.04
C GLY A 51 -15.80 -3.21 7.58
N SER A 52 -14.66 -3.82 7.88
CA SER A 52 -13.35 -3.28 7.51
C SER A 52 -13.15 -3.29 5.98
N PRO A 53 -12.63 -2.18 5.38
CA PRO A 53 -12.22 -2.15 3.99
C PRO A 53 -10.94 -2.97 3.73
N ALA A 54 -10.23 -3.37 4.79
CA ALA A 54 -9.03 -4.18 4.72
C ALA A 54 -9.32 -5.61 5.15
N ILE A 55 -8.91 -6.58 4.34
CA ILE A 55 -8.98 -8.00 4.67
C ILE A 55 -7.61 -8.45 5.19
N VAL A 56 -7.58 -9.23 6.27
CA VAL A 56 -6.35 -9.73 6.87
C VAL A 56 -6.16 -11.22 6.61
N THR A 57 -4.92 -11.60 6.35
CA THR A 57 -4.44 -12.99 6.22
C THR A 57 -3.23 -13.17 7.11
N VAL A 58 -3.19 -14.29 7.84
CA VAL A 58 -2.03 -14.65 8.67
C VAL A 58 -1.17 -15.65 7.91
N ILE A 59 0.14 -15.42 7.86
CA ILE A 59 1.10 -16.34 7.26
C ILE A 59 2.04 -16.82 8.36
N ARG A 60 2.00 -18.12 8.66
CA ARG A 60 2.83 -18.74 9.70
C ARG A 60 4.28 -18.95 9.23
N SER A 61 5.17 -19.21 10.17
CA SER A 61 6.50 -19.74 9.86
C SER A 61 6.36 -21.07 9.12
N GLY A 62 7.06 -21.21 8.00
CA GLY A 62 6.89 -22.35 7.07
C GLY A 62 5.94 -22.10 5.89
N GLY A 63 5.37 -20.89 5.76
CA GLY A 63 4.61 -20.50 4.57
C GLY A 63 3.15 -20.97 4.55
N ARG A 64 2.67 -21.58 5.63
CA ARG A 64 1.25 -21.93 5.80
C ARG A 64 0.41 -20.66 5.88
N ILE A 65 -0.65 -20.61 5.08
CA ILE A 65 -1.58 -19.50 5.00
C ILE A 65 -2.83 -19.82 5.84
N GLU A 66 -3.26 -18.84 6.62
CA GLU A 66 -4.58 -18.80 7.25
C GLU A 66 -5.35 -17.64 6.66
N MET A 67 -6.08 -17.96 5.59
CA MET A 67 -6.80 -17.00 4.78
C MET A 67 -8.30 -17.23 4.87
N THR A 68 -9.05 -16.13 4.93
CA THR A 68 -10.51 -16.16 4.90
C THR A 68 -11.02 -16.41 3.48
N ARG A 69 -12.22 -16.98 3.35
CA ARG A 69 -12.87 -17.18 2.05
C ARG A 69 -13.04 -15.87 1.28
N ARG A 70 -13.39 -14.79 2.00
CA ARG A 70 -13.51 -13.44 1.43
C ARG A 70 -12.22 -12.96 0.75
N MET A 71 -11.05 -13.22 1.34
CA MET A 71 -9.77 -12.90 0.71
C MET A 71 -9.53 -13.76 -0.54
N ALA A 72 -9.83 -15.05 -0.49
CA ALA A 72 -9.73 -15.94 -1.66
C ALA A 72 -10.55 -15.40 -2.83
N ASP A 73 -11.81 -15.06 -2.56
CA ASP A 73 -12.74 -14.50 -3.55
C ASP A 73 -12.23 -13.14 -4.09
N TRP A 74 -11.64 -12.31 -3.23
CA TRP A 74 -11.02 -11.04 -3.62
C TRP A 74 -9.83 -11.21 -4.55
N LEU A 75 -9.03 -12.25 -4.32
CA LEU A 75 -7.89 -12.61 -5.16
C LEU A 75 -8.31 -13.43 -6.39
N GLY A 76 -9.60 -13.76 -6.57
CA GLY A 76 -10.07 -14.57 -7.68
C GLY A 76 -9.64 -16.04 -7.61
N LEU A 77 -9.40 -16.54 -6.39
CA LEU A 77 -9.02 -17.93 -6.12
C LEU A 77 -10.28 -18.76 -5.82
N ASP A 78 -10.38 -19.97 -6.39
CA ASP A 78 -11.52 -20.87 -6.18
C ASP A 78 -11.65 -21.36 -4.73
N ALA A 79 -10.50 -21.52 -4.06
CA ALA A 79 -10.39 -21.96 -2.67
C ALA A 79 -9.20 -21.28 -1.99
N PRO A 80 -9.24 -21.12 -0.65
CA PRO A 80 -8.10 -20.59 0.08
C PRO A 80 -6.91 -21.56 0.03
N PRO A 81 -5.76 -21.18 -0.55
CA PRO A 81 -4.55 -22.00 -0.55
C PRO A 81 -4.07 -22.35 0.86
N GLY A 82 -3.47 -23.53 0.98
CA GLY A 82 -2.82 -23.98 2.21
C GLY A 82 -1.44 -23.36 2.41
N SER A 83 -0.79 -22.96 1.32
CA SER A 83 0.58 -22.44 1.29
C SER A 83 0.71 -21.19 0.43
N ILE A 84 1.64 -20.31 0.79
CA ILE A 84 1.98 -19.12 0.00
C ILE A 84 2.51 -19.46 -1.40
N ALA A 85 3.11 -20.64 -1.58
CA ALA A 85 3.57 -21.10 -2.89
C ALA A 85 2.41 -21.38 -3.86
N GLU A 86 1.21 -21.67 -3.33
CA GLU A 86 0.02 -21.96 -4.13
C GLU A 86 -0.69 -20.69 -4.62
N LEU A 87 -0.26 -19.49 -4.20
CA LEU A 87 -0.87 -18.23 -4.64
C LEU A 87 -0.77 -17.96 -6.15
N ALA A 88 0.16 -18.62 -6.85
CA ALA A 88 0.28 -18.60 -8.31
C ALA A 88 -0.18 -19.91 -8.98
N ALA A 89 -0.56 -20.93 -8.19
CA ALA A 89 -0.93 -22.24 -8.70
C ALA A 89 -2.40 -22.20 -9.14
N GLY A 90 -2.64 -22.08 -10.44
CA GLY A 90 -3.99 -22.12 -11.00
C GLY A 90 -4.25 -21.13 -12.14
N GLY A 91 -3.31 -20.23 -12.45
CA GLY A 91 -3.47 -19.25 -13.54
C GLY A 91 -4.55 -18.19 -13.28
N THR A 92 -5.21 -18.23 -12.13
CA THR A 92 -6.15 -17.23 -11.63
C THR A 92 -5.53 -16.49 -10.44
N GLY A 93 -5.88 -15.21 -10.27
CA GLY A 93 -5.35 -14.37 -9.19
C GLY A 93 -4.02 -13.70 -9.51
N LEU A 94 -2.92 -14.06 -8.84
CA LEU A 94 -1.64 -13.33 -8.98
C LEU A 94 -0.82 -13.84 -10.16
N SER A 95 -0.10 -12.94 -10.84
CA SER A 95 0.93 -13.35 -11.81
C SER A 95 2.06 -14.11 -11.12
N ALA A 96 2.75 -15.01 -11.84
CA ALA A 96 3.86 -15.76 -11.26
C ALA A 96 4.99 -14.85 -10.75
N ASP A 97 5.25 -13.73 -11.46
CA ASP A 97 6.22 -12.73 -11.03
C ASP A 97 5.75 -11.97 -9.77
N ASP A 98 4.49 -11.51 -9.75
CA ASP A 98 3.95 -10.81 -8.57
C ASP A 98 3.91 -11.71 -7.34
N ALA A 99 3.53 -12.98 -7.50
CA ALA A 99 3.53 -13.96 -6.42
C ALA A 99 4.96 -14.21 -5.90
N ALA A 100 5.94 -14.38 -6.79
CA ALA A 100 7.34 -14.57 -6.39
C ALA A 100 7.87 -13.37 -5.61
N ARG A 101 7.56 -12.14 -6.05
CA ARG A 101 7.94 -10.91 -5.35
C ARG A 101 7.24 -10.77 -4.00
N LEU A 102 5.95 -11.13 -3.91
CA LEU A 102 5.20 -11.13 -2.66
C LEU A 102 5.77 -12.14 -1.66
N ILE A 103 6.12 -13.35 -2.11
CA ILE A 103 6.79 -14.38 -1.30
C ILE A 103 8.14 -13.87 -0.79
N ALA A 104 8.92 -13.19 -1.63
CA ALA A 104 10.20 -12.62 -1.24
C ALA A 104 10.04 -11.55 -0.14
N ASP A 105 9.07 -10.65 -0.28
CA ASP A 105 8.77 -9.63 0.73
C ASP A 105 8.31 -10.23 2.05
N ILE A 106 7.45 -11.25 2.02
CA ILE A 106 6.98 -11.95 3.21
C ILE A 106 8.13 -12.66 3.90
N THR A 107 8.99 -13.34 3.14
CA THR A 107 10.19 -13.99 3.67
C THR A 107 11.13 -12.97 4.31
N ALA A 108 11.31 -11.81 3.68
CA ALA A 108 12.10 -10.72 4.23
C ALA A 108 11.48 -10.17 5.53
N ALA A 109 10.15 -10.03 5.61
CA ALA A 109 9.43 -9.61 6.81
C ALA A 109 9.55 -10.65 7.94
N GLN A 110 9.48 -11.94 7.65
CA GLN A 110 9.67 -13.02 8.64
C GLN A 110 11.09 -12.97 9.26
N ARG A 111 12.12 -12.76 8.43
CA ARG A 111 13.52 -12.73 8.88
C ARG A 111 13.90 -11.42 9.57
N SER A 112 13.61 -10.29 8.93
CA SER A 112 14.08 -8.96 9.37
C SER A 112 13.07 -8.16 10.18
N GLY A 113 11.78 -8.56 10.18
CA GLY A 113 10.70 -7.76 10.74
C GLY A 113 10.32 -6.52 9.92
N ARG A 114 10.99 -6.26 8.80
CA ARG A 114 10.73 -5.09 7.95
C ARG A 114 9.33 -5.17 7.34
N ALA A 115 8.55 -4.11 7.52
CA ALA A 115 7.26 -3.96 6.86
C ALA A 115 7.44 -3.69 5.36
N PHE A 116 6.43 -4.06 4.57
CA PHE A 116 6.42 -3.83 3.13
C PHE A 116 5.02 -3.43 2.66
N VAL A 117 4.98 -2.73 1.52
CA VAL A 117 3.77 -2.39 0.79
C VAL A 117 3.98 -2.81 -0.66
N ARG A 118 3.01 -3.53 -1.24
CA ARG A 118 3.08 -4.03 -2.61
C ARG A 118 1.71 -3.94 -3.26
N SER A 119 1.63 -3.23 -4.38
CA SER A 119 0.46 -3.27 -5.24
C SER A 119 0.62 -4.35 -6.31
N VAL A 120 -0.45 -5.09 -6.56
CA VAL A 120 -0.52 -6.16 -7.56
C VAL A 120 -1.79 -6.00 -8.39
N ARG A 121 -1.72 -6.35 -9.67
CA ARG A 121 -2.91 -6.50 -10.52
C ARG A 121 -3.30 -7.96 -10.60
N LEU A 122 -4.58 -8.24 -10.46
CA LEU A 122 -5.10 -9.60 -10.59
C LEU A 122 -5.20 -9.99 -12.06
N GLN A 123 -4.75 -11.19 -12.40
CA GLN A 123 -4.87 -11.79 -13.71
C GLN A 123 -6.35 -11.90 -14.10
N GLY A 124 -6.69 -11.46 -15.31
CA GLY A 124 -8.07 -11.50 -15.81
C GLY A 124 -9.02 -10.47 -15.18
N SER A 125 -8.51 -9.52 -14.38
CA SER A 125 -9.32 -8.46 -13.78
C SER A 125 -8.66 -7.09 -13.96
N THR A 126 -9.46 -6.02 -13.92
CA THR A 126 -8.97 -4.64 -13.81
C THR A 126 -8.63 -4.25 -12.37
N ARG A 127 -8.95 -5.10 -11.40
CA ARG A 127 -8.73 -4.83 -9.97
C ARG A 127 -7.25 -4.80 -9.61
N ALA A 128 -6.90 -3.83 -8.78
CA ALA A 128 -5.59 -3.73 -8.17
C ALA A 128 -5.74 -3.86 -6.66
N ILE A 129 -4.93 -4.75 -6.07
CA ILE A 129 -4.91 -5.00 -4.64
C ILE A 129 -3.60 -4.48 -4.10
N THR A 130 -3.65 -3.66 -3.05
CA THR A 130 -2.46 -3.27 -2.29
C THR A 130 -2.35 -4.15 -1.07
N PHE A 131 -1.25 -4.90 -1.00
CA PHE A 131 -0.85 -5.65 0.17
C PHE A 131 0.04 -4.82 1.08
N ARG A 132 -0.26 -4.81 2.38
CA ARG A 132 0.63 -4.30 3.43
C ARG A 132 0.98 -5.44 4.36
N GLY A 133 2.26 -5.80 4.43
CA GLY A 133 2.72 -6.90 5.25
C GLY A 133 3.74 -6.48 6.29
N GLY A 134 3.74 -7.18 7.41
CA GLY A 134 4.71 -6.98 8.48
C GLY A 134 4.68 -8.12 9.50
N ARG A 135 5.70 -8.20 10.35
CA ARG A 135 5.73 -9.19 11.45
C ARG A 135 4.46 -9.02 12.30
N ALA A 136 3.79 -10.14 12.60
CA ALA A 136 2.63 -10.12 13.48
C ALA A 136 3.01 -9.58 14.88
N PRO A 137 2.12 -8.89 15.59
CA PRO A 137 2.38 -8.46 16.96
C PRO A 137 2.35 -9.66 17.94
N GLY A 138 2.97 -9.47 19.11
CA GLY A 138 2.91 -10.42 20.23
C GLY A 138 3.58 -11.77 19.94
N GLU A 139 3.08 -12.82 20.60
CA GLU A 139 3.62 -14.19 20.51
C GLU A 139 3.61 -14.73 19.07
N MET A 140 2.61 -14.33 18.28
CA MET A 140 2.49 -14.77 16.89
C MET A 140 3.69 -14.29 16.04
N GLY A 141 4.18 -13.07 16.28
CA GLY A 141 5.38 -12.54 15.64
C GLY A 141 6.67 -13.19 16.12
N ALA A 142 6.73 -13.58 17.40
CA ALA A 142 7.86 -14.32 17.96
C ALA A 142 8.00 -15.70 17.31
N MET A 143 6.88 -16.33 16.94
CA MET A 143 6.85 -17.57 16.16
C MET A 143 7.13 -17.37 14.66
N GLY A 144 7.47 -16.15 14.23
CA GLY A 144 7.81 -15.84 12.84
C GLY A 144 6.60 -15.66 11.91
N ALA A 145 5.42 -15.36 12.44
CA ALA A 145 4.26 -15.07 11.60
C ALA A 145 4.29 -13.65 11.03
N VAL A 146 3.66 -13.48 9.86
CA VAL A 146 3.44 -12.21 9.18
C VAL A 146 1.95 -11.98 9.02
N LEU A 147 1.50 -10.76 9.33
CA LEU A 147 0.17 -10.29 8.96
C LEU A 147 0.24 -9.65 7.60
N LEU A 148 -0.67 -10.06 6.71
CA LEU A 148 -0.83 -9.50 5.37
C LEU A 148 -2.23 -8.87 5.27
N TRP A 149 -2.25 -7.56 5.10
CA TRP A 149 -3.47 -6.79 4.89
C TRP A 149 -3.65 -6.53 3.40
N ALA A 150 -4.82 -6.84 2.84
CA ALA A 150 -5.18 -6.46 1.48
C ALA A 150 -6.16 -5.29 1.49
N PHE A 151 -5.94 -4.34 0.60
CA PHE A 151 -6.80 -3.19 0.35
C PHE A 151 -7.19 -3.18 -1.12
N ASP A 152 -8.44 -2.87 -1.43
CA ASP A 152 -8.83 -2.55 -2.80
C ASP A 152 -8.26 -1.16 -3.12
N ALA A 153 -7.32 -1.14 -4.05
CA ALA A 153 -6.67 0.08 -4.51
C ALA A 153 -7.02 0.38 -5.98
N THR A 154 -8.05 -0.28 -6.53
CA THR A 154 -8.38 -0.24 -7.96
C THR A 154 -8.48 1.18 -8.49
N ASP A 155 -9.24 2.06 -7.82
CA ASP A 155 -9.42 3.45 -8.27
C ASP A 155 -8.12 4.28 -8.13
N SER A 156 -7.40 4.10 -7.02
CA SER A 156 -6.16 4.85 -6.76
C SER A 156 -5.03 4.45 -7.72
N GLU A 157 -4.88 3.15 -7.98
CA GLU A 157 -3.88 2.61 -8.90
C GLU A 157 -4.24 2.90 -10.37
N ALA A 158 -5.53 2.91 -10.71
CA ALA A 158 -5.99 3.36 -12.01
C ALA A 158 -5.65 4.84 -12.24
N GLU A 159 -5.86 5.69 -11.24
CA GLU A 159 -5.55 7.11 -11.31
C GLU A 159 -4.04 7.38 -11.39
N ILE A 160 -3.23 6.69 -10.57
CA ILE A 160 -1.76 6.78 -10.64
C ILE A 160 -1.26 6.35 -12.02
N ALA A 161 -1.77 5.25 -12.56
CA ALA A 161 -1.40 4.78 -13.89
C ALA A 161 -1.80 5.79 -14.99
N ARG A 162 -3.00 6.39 -14.88
CA ARG A 162 -3.48 7.43 -15.81
C ARG A 162 -2.58 8.67 -15.78
N LEU A 163 -2.25 9.16 -14.59
CA LEU A 163 -1.37 10.32 -14.41
C LEU A 163 0.06 10.05 -14.89
N GLY A 164 0.58 8.84 -14.62
CA GLY A 164 1.88 8.41 -15.11
C GLY A 164 1.95 8.35 -16.63
N ALA A 165 0.93 7.78 -17.28
CA ALA A 165 0.82 7.74 -18.74
C ALA A 165 0.75 9.15 -19.36
N GLU A 166 -0.02 10.05 -18.75
CA GLU A 166 -0.11 11.44 -19.23
C GLU A 166 1.21 12.18 -19.09
N THR A 167 1.92 11.99 -17.97
CA THR A 167 3.25 12.58 -17.77
C THR A 167 4.25 12.07 -18.82
N ALA A 168 4.25 10.77 -19.12
CA ALA A 168 5.09 10.20 -20.16
C ALA A 168 4.76 10.76 -21.56
N ARG A 169 3.45 10.88 -21.87
CA ARG A 169 2.98 11.47 -23.14
C ARG A 169 3.42 12.92 -23.29
N LEU A 170 3.28 13.73 -22.24
CA LEU A 170 3.73 15.12 -22.24
C LEU A 170 5.25 15.23 -22.36
N GLY A 171 6.01 14.35 -21.70
CA GLY A 171 7.46 14.26 -21.83
C GLY A 171 7.89 13.99 -23.28
N GLN A 172 7.29 13.00 -23.94
CA GLN A 172 7.57 12.69 -25.36
C GLN A 172 7.22 13.85 -26.30
N ALA A 173 6.09 14.52 -26.06
CA ALA A 173 5.70 15.68 -26.86
C ALA A 173 6.70 16.84 -26.68
N TYR A 174 7.14 17.09 -25.44
CA TYR A 174 8.14 18.10 -25.13
C TYR A 174 9.50 17.79 -25.77
N GLU A 175 9.98 16.54 -25.70
CA GLU A 175 11.21 16.11 -26.37
C GLU A 175 11.12 16.28 -27.88
N SER A 176 9.97 15.94 -28.48
CA SER A 176 9.74 16.10 -29.91
C SER A 176 9.77 17.57 -30.34
N LEU A 177 9.11 18.47 -29.58
CA LEU A 177 9.11 19.91 -29.86
C LEU A 177 10.51 20.52 -29.70
N THR A 178 11.23 20.15 -28.63
CA THR A 178 12.60 20.62 -28.40
C THR A 178 13.53 20.11 -29.50
N GLY A 179 13.38 18.85 -29.91
CA GLY A 179 14.13 18.28 -31.04
C GLY A 179 13.88 19.01 -32.37
N LEU A 180 12.65 19.43 -32.64
CA LEU A 180 12.34 20.25 -33.83
C LEU A 180 13.00 21.62 -33.78
N ILE A 181 13.05 22.26 -32.61
CA ILE A 181 13.72 23.56 -32.42
C ILE A 181 15.23 23.42 -32.62
N GLU A 182 15.84 22.36 -32.09
CA GLU A 182 17.27 22.08 -32.27
C GLU A 182 17.64 21.76 -33.71
N ALA A 183 16.78 21.03 -34.43
CA ALA A 183 17.04 20.65 -35.82
C ALA A 183 16.79 21.79 -36.84
N ALA A 184 16.26 22.93 -36.40
CA ALA A 184 15.92 24.00 -37.31
C ALA A 184 17.19 24.66 -37.89
N PRO A 185 17.25 24.92 -39.21
CA PRO A 185 18.45 25.45 -39.89
C PRO A 185 18.64 26.97 -39.70
N MET A 186 17.85 27.60 -38.84
CA MET A 186 17.89 29.03 -38.56
C MET A 186 18.06 29.29 -37.06
N PRO A 187 18.80 30.35 -36.66
CA PRO A 187 18.95 30.72 -35.26
C PRO A 187 17.61 30.96 -34.57
N MET A 188 17.35 30.28 -33.46
CA MET A 188 16.17 30.48 -32.62
C MET A 188 16.56 30.71 -31.17
N TRP A 189 15.80 31.58 -30.50
CA TRP A 189 15.99 31.84 -29.08
C TRP A 189 14.65 32.13 -28.37
N TYR A 190 14.61 31.82 -27.09
CA TYR A 190 13.52 32.16 -26.18
C TYR A 190 14.06 33.08 -25.08
N ARG A 191 13.28 34.11 -24.73
CA ARG A 191 13.60 35.04 -23.64
C ARG A 191 12.64 34.85 -22.48
N ALA A 192 13.17 34.96 -21.26
CA ALA A 192 12.37 35.03 -20.06
C ALA A 192 11.67 36.41 -19.93
N THR A 193 10.81 36.54 -18.93
CA THR A 193 10.05 37.77 -18.64
C THR A 193 10.94 38.98 -18.30
N ASP A 194 12.20 38.74 -17.94
CA ASP A 194 13.24 39.75 -17.70
C ASP A 194 14.04 40.14 -18.96
N LEU A 195 13.60 39.67 -20.13
CA LEU A 195 14.22 39.87 -21.44
C LEU A 195 15.59 39.20 -21.62
N ARG A 196 16.05 38.39 -20.67
CA ARG A 196 17.30 37.63 -20.82
C ARG A 196 17.07 36.38 -21.66
N LEU A 197 18.10 35.98 -22.40
CA LEU A 197 18.13 34.68 -23.09
C LEU A 197 17.90 33.57 -22.05
N ALA A 198 16.94 32.70 -22.33
CA ALA A 198 16.60 31.56 -21.49
C ALA A 198 16.85 30.23 -22.19
N MET A 199 16.77 30.20 -23.52
CA MET A 199 17.10 29.05 -24.36
C MET A 199 17.54 29.54 -25.75
N VAL A 200 18.47 28.81 -26.36
CA VAL A 200 18.92 28.99 -27.74
C VAL A 200 19.10 27.63 -28.39
N ASN A 201 18.88 27.53 -29.71
CA ASN A 201 19.14 26.29 -30.45
C ASN A 201 20.58 26.21 -30.96
N THR A 202 20.98 25.04 -31.47
CA THR A 202 22.32 24.80 -32.03
C THR A 202 22.70 25.82 -33.12
N ALA A 203 21.79 26.13 -34.06
CA ALA A 203 22.05 27.12 -35.11
C ALA A 203 22.32 28.54 -34.56
N TYR A 204 21.71 28.90 -33.43
CA TYR A 204 21.99 30.16 -32.75
C TYR A 204 23.35 30.15 -32.06
N VAL A 205 23.72 29.03 -31.41
CA VAL A 205 25.05 28.85 -30.81
C VAL A 205 26.13 29.02 -31.86
N ASP A 206 25.97 28.39 -33.03
CA ASP A 206 26.90 28.51 -34.15
C ASP A 206 26.98 29.95 -34.65
N ALA A 207 25.85 30.64 -34.79
CA ALA A 207 25.79 32.00 -35.32
C ALA A 207 26.40 33.06 -34.39
N VAL A 208 26.46 32.81 -33.07
CA VAL A 208 27.13 33.70 -32.10
C VAL A 208 28.52 33.19 -31.70
N GLU A 209 29.03 32.15 -32.37
CA GLU A 209 30.31 31.49 -32.06
C GLU A 209 30.42 31.06 -30.58
N GLY A 210 29.31 30.58 -30.04
CA GLY A 210 29.21 30.04 -28.68
C GLY A 210 29.78 28.63 -28.56
N ARG A 211 30.10 28.19 -27.35
CA ARG A 211 30.56 26.81 -27.11
C ARG A 211 29.39 25.81 -27.08
N ASP A 212 28.32 26.20 -26.39
CA ASP A 212 27.09 25.45 -26.20
C ASP A 212 25.97 26.42 -25.77
N ALA A 213 24.73 25.92 -25.70
CA ALA A 213 23.57 26.74 -25.35
C ALA A 213 23.68 27.36 -23.94
N ALA A 214 24.27 26.64 -22.97
CA ALA A 214 24.42 27.11 -21.60
C ALA A 214 25.41 28.29 -21.52
N ASP A 215 26.52 28.19 -22.25
CA ASP A 215 27.52 29.25 -22.39
C ASP A 215 26.94 30.50 -23.04
N VAL A 216 26.18 30.36 -24.13
CA VAL A 216 25.52 31.47 -24.82
C VAL A 216 24.50 32.17 -23.92
N VAL A 217 23.68 31.41 -23.19
CA VAL A 217 22.69 31.94 -22.24
C VAL A 217 23.38 32.64 -21.07
N ALA A 218 24.39 32.02 -20.47
CA ALA A 218 25.10 32.58 -19.31
C ALA A 218 25.84 33.88 -19.65
N ARG A 219 26.44 33.96 -20.84
CA ARG A 219 27.14 35.15 -21.32
C ARG A 219 26.22 36.17 -21.98
N GLY A 220 24.97 35.80 -22.27
CA GLY A 220 24.01 36.64 -22.99
C GLY A 220 24.51 37.02 -24.39
N LEU A 221 25.11 36.08 -25.13
CA LEU A 221 25.62 36.36 -26.47
C LEU A 221 24.45 36.52 -27.45
N GLU A 222 24.41 37.67 -28.11
CA GLU A 222 23.31 38.02 -29.02
C GLU A 222 23.80 38.28 -30.43
N LEU A 223 22.96 37.92 -31.42
CA LEU A 223 23.16 38.29 -32.81
C LEU A 223 23.08 39.82 -32.93
N VAL A 224 24.19 40.45 -33.28
CA VAL A 224 24.26 41.91 -33.46
C VAL A 224 23.70 42.24 -34.84
N GLU A 225 22.57 42.95 -34.92
CA GLU A 225 22.20 43.62 -36.18
C GLU A 225 23.30 44.61 -36.54
N GLY A 226 23.76 44.62 -37.80
CA GLY A 226 24.75 45.57 -38.31
C GLY A 226 24.32 47.04 -38.29
N SER A 227 23.34 47.43 -37.47
CA SER A 227 22.72 48.76 -37.40
C SER A 227 23.28 49.66 -36.27
N GLY A 228 24.37 49.28 -35.60
CA GLY A 228 25.16 50.19 -34.76
C GLY A 228 24.50 50.70 -33.46
N ARG A 229 23.26 50.29 -33.17
CA ARG A 229 22.66 50.35 -31.82
C ARG A 229 22.84 48.98 -31.20
N GLY A 230 23.52 48.92 -30.05
CA GLY A 230 23.72 47.67 -29.31
C GLY A 230 22.43 46.89 -29.06
N GLY A 231 22.56 45.63 -28.64
CA GLY A 231 21.43 44.69 -28.47
C GLY A 231 20.26 45.25 -27.64
N PRO A 232 19.08 44.63 -27.67
CA PRO A 232 17.82 45.21 -27.15
C PRO A 232 17.88 45.77 -25.72
N LEU A 233 18.70 45.20 -24.83
CA LEU A 233 18.93 45.73 -23.48
C LEU A 233 19.71 47.06 -23.48
N ALA A 234 20.66 47.22 -24.38
CA ALA A 234 21.34 48.49 -24.62
C ALA A 234 20.41 49.51 -25.34
N GLY A 235 19.45 49.03 -26.14
CA GLY A 235 18.42 49.86 -26.76
C GLY A 235 17.31 50.33 -25.80
N ALA A 236 17.01 49.56 -24.74
CA ALA A 236 16.02 49.89 -23.72
C ALA A 236 16.55 50.79 -22.58
N ALA A 237 17.88 50.92 -22.46
CA ALA A 237 18.55 51.78 -21.48
C ALA A 237 18.80 53.22 -21.98
N VAL A 238 18.25 53.59 -23.14
CA VAL A 238 18.33 54.93 -23.77
C VAL A 238 16.97 55.60 -23.76
#